data_AF-J0D6H0-F1
#
_entry.id   AF-J0D6H0-F1
#
_cell.length_a   1.000
_cell.length_b   1.000
_cell.length_c   1.000
_cell.angle_alpha   90.00
_cell.angle_beta   90.00
_cell.angle_gamma   90.00
#
_symmetry.space_group_name_H-M   'P 1'
#
loop_
_entity.id
_entity.type
_entity.pdbx_description
1 polymer ?
#
loop_
_entity_poly.entity_id
_entity_poly.type
_entity_poly.pdbx_seq_one_letter_code
_entity_poly.pdbx_strand_id
1 'polypeptide(L)'
;MNDSPVSSIPGDVGNAGGIVSGSGIPESISDDEKEFRRAVRTDIMNRLSAVVDPELGRSITDLNMVVGIDIRPVEGKPTFEELFRYSPGASSKGMPLSRERPYYDITVHLELTVPGCPLSSTIVSGIENVAGSYSAAHVSISTQVDTMSEEKLNSLVAQLKKERKENPFHKSGVKTRIFAVASGKGGVGKSAVSANLAAAFAAMGYSTAAIDADIYGFSLPKLFGIHGSPTNLNGMLMPMEAWGVKLISIGMFAGSERAILWRGPRLQRSLEQFLSDVWWGQPDVLVIDLPPGTGDMTITVVQALPNAHMLVVTTPQPSASDIAVRAGLVSLQLPVKVAGVIENMSWYDHAGERLHIFGQGGGQRVSSQLTRDVGYDVPLLAQLPLDQSIRVTGEAGRPVVLNEDGSLADTRLAQQFKHIVDQLMGVGGDEEARYRTAEGSHGKDKGQEK
;
A
#
# COMPACT_ATOMS: atom_id res chain seq x y z
N MET A 1 19.34 4.34 57.39
CA MET A 1 18.88 4.66 58.75
C MET A 1 17.41 5.05 58.69
N ASN A 2 16.50 4.08 58.69
CA ASN A 2 15.61 3.84 59.84
C ASN A 2 14.80 2.57 59.56
N ASP A 3 14.85 1.67 60.54
CA ASP A 3 14.11 0.42 60.65
C ASP A 3 12.59 0.65 60.71
N SER A 4 11.73 -0.17 60.07
CA SER A 4 11.22 -1.50 60.50
C SER A 4 10.28 -1.41 61.73
N PRO A 5 9.45 -2.42 62.11
CA PRO A 5 9.16 -3.75 61.52
C PRO A 5 7.62 -4.10 61.51
N VAL A 6 7.27 -5.39 61.72
CA VAL A 6 5.93 -6.00 62.04
C VAL A 6 5.10 -6.48 60.81
N SER A 7 4.63 -7.74 60.70
CA SER A 7 4.92 -9.00 61.43
C SER A 7 4.49 -10.23 60.61
N SER A 8 4.73 -11.45 61.14
CA SER A 8 4.55 -12.73 60.44
C SER A 8 3.85 -13.80 61.30
N ILE A 9 2.92 -14.58 60.70
CA ILE A 9 2.50 -15.97 61.08
C ILE A 9 1.66 -16.08 62.39
N PRO A 10 0.78 -17.10 62.67
CA PRO A 10 0.24 -18.27 61.90
C PRO A 10 -1.29 -18.13 61.57
N GLY A 11 -2.09 -19.13 61.18
CA GLY A 11 -1.88 -20.55 60.76
C GLY A 11 -2.78 -21.59 61.48
N ASP A 12 -3.36 -22.55 60.72
CA ASP A 12 -4.19 -23.73 61.15
C ASP A 12 -5.57 -23.42 61.83
N VAL A 13 -6.64 -24.24 61.88
CA VAL A 13 -6.96 -25.62 61.39
C VAL A 13 -8.42 -25.62 60.86
N GLY A 14 -8.76 -26.55 59.95
CA GLY A 14 -10.00 -26.50 59.14
C GLY A 14 -11.37 -26.86 59.76
N ASN A 15 -12.37 -26.97 58.88
CA ASN A 15 -13.52 -27.86 59.06
C ASN A 15 -14.06 -28.33 57.69
N ALA A 16 -14.76 -29.47 57.69
CA ALA A 16 -15.18 -30.20 56.50
C ALA A 16 -16.59 -29.80 55.99
N GLY A 17 -16.88 -30.16 54.74
CA GLY A 17 -18.24 -30.31 54.21
C GLY A 17 -18.53 -29.45 52.98
N GLY A 18 -18.88 -30.12 51.87
CA GLY A 18 -19.45 -29.46 50.68
C GLY A 18 -18.74 -29.74 49.36
N ILE A 19 -18.80 -30.99 48.87
CA ILE A 19 -18.67 -31.23 47.43
C ILE A 19 -19.97 -30.70 46.80
N VAL A 20 -19.96 -29.43 46.39
CA VAL A 20 -21.07 -28.84 45.63
C VAL A 20 -20.87 -29.19 44.16
N SER A 21 -21.42 -30.33 43.76
CA SER A 21 -21.66 -30.68 42.36
C SER A 21 -22.54 -29.61 41.73
N GLY A 22 -21.95 -28.73 40.92
CA GLY A 22 -22.62 -27.53 40.39
C GLY A 22 -22.09 -27.03 39.05
N SER A 23 -21.34 -27.84 38.30
CA SER A 23 -20.97 -27.54 36.91
C SER A 23 -21.98 -28.19 35.97
N GLY A 24 -22.98 -27.43 35.52
CA GLY A 24 -23.89 -27.79 34.44
C GLY A 24 -23.19 -27.84 33.09
N ILE A 25 -22.26 -28.78 32.93
CA ILE A 25 -21.68 -29.18 31.65
C ILE A 25 -22.57 -30.32 31.13
N PRO A 26 -23.23 -30.19 29.97
CA PRO A 26 -23.96 -31.29 29.36
C PRO A 26 -23.06 -32.51 29.16
N GLU A 27 -23.66 -33.70 29.19
CA GLU A 27 -22.96 -34.98 29.08
C GLU A 27 -21.98 -35.02 27.90
N SER A 28 -20.89 -35.77 28.08
CA SER A 28 -19.71 -35.77 27.23
C SER A 28 -20.02 -35.75 25.73
N ILE A 29 -19.65 -34.65 25.07
CA ILE A 29 -19.64 -34.50 23.61
C ILE A 29 -18.96 -35.74 23.00
N SER A 30 -19.60 -36.40 22.04
CA SER A 30 -19.03 -37.57 21.34
C SER A 30 -17.72 -37.22 20.63
N ASP A 31 -16.86 -38.21 20.42
CA ASP A 31 -15.59 -37.99 19.71
C ASP A 31 -15.83 -37.64 18.23
N ASP A 32 -16.90 -38.15 17.61
CA ASP A 32 -17.32 -37.80 16.26
C ASP A 32 -17.74 -36.31 16.16
N GLU A 33 -18.52 -35.79 17.13
CA GLU A 33 -18.90 -34.37 17.18
C GLU A 33 -17.68 -33.46 17.46
N LYS A 34 -16.69 -33.92 18.25
CA LYS A 34 -15.41 -33.21 18.42
C LYS A 34 -14.60 -33.19 17.11
N GLU A 35 -14.55 -34.30 16.39
CA GLU A 35 -13.83 -34.41 15.12
C GLU A 35 -14.49 -33.54 14.04
N PHE A 36 -15.83 -33.55 13.95
CA PHE A 36 -16.58 -32.66 13.07
C PHE A 36 -16.30 -31.18 13.40
N ARG A 37 -16.42 -30.75 14.66
CA ARG A 37 -16.10 -29.36 15.05
C ARG A 37 -14.63 -28.99 14.80
N ARG A 38 -13.70 -29.96 14.89
CA ARG A 38 -12.29 -29.76 14.52
C ARG A 38 -12.15 -29.53 13.02
N ALA A 39 -12.82 -30.31 12.18
CA ALA A 39 -12.84 -30.14 10.73
C ALA A 39 -13.46 -28.80 10.32
N VAL A 40 -14.59 -28.39 10.93
CA VAL A 40 -15.21 -27.07 10.74
C VAL A 40 -14.21 -25.96 11.10
N ARG A 41 -13.56 -26.04 12.26
CA ARG A 41 -12.54 -25.04 12.69
C ARG A 41 -11.38 -24.95 11.70
N THR A 42 -10.87 -26.08 11.22
CA THR A 42 -9.77 -26.10 10.25
C THR A 42 -10.17 -25.51 8.90
N ASP A 43 -11.36 -25.83 8.37
CA ASP A 43 -11.82 -25.25 7.10
C ASP A 43 -12.08 -23.75 7.22
N ILE A 44 -12.66 -23.29 8.34
CA ILE A 44 -12.83 -21.85 8.60
C ILE A 44 -11.47 -21.15 8.72
N MET A 45 -10.52 -21.67 9.49
CA MET A 45 -9.17 -21.08 9.56
C MET A 45 -8.50 -20.99 8.17
N ASN A 46 -8.63 -22.04 7.35
CA ASN A 46 -8.12 -22.03 5.98
C ASN A 46 -8.81 -20.97 5.12
N ARG A 47 -10.13 -20.77 5.26
CA ARG A 47 -10.87 -19.71 4.57
C ARG A 47 -10.43 -18.33 5.04
N LEU A 48 -10.29 -18.11 6.35
CA LEU A 48 -9.83 -16.84 6.93
C LEU A 48 -8.44 -16.41 6.45
N SER A 49 -7.63 -17.33 5.91
CA SER A 49 -6.37 -16.98 5.25
C SER A 49 -6.55 -16.00 4.07
N ALA A 50 -7.72 -15.97 3.44
CA ALA A 50 -8.06 -15.02 2.36
C ALA A 50 -8.46 -13.62 2.85
N VAL A 51 -8.69 -13.43 4.15
CA VAL A 51 -9.03 -12.11 4.72
C VAL A 51 -7.72 -11.38 5.05
N VAL A 52 -7.50 -10.26 4.36
CA VAL A 52 -6.27 -9.46 4.45
C VAL A 52 -6.51 -8.26 5.36
N ASP A 53 -5.60 -8.02 6.30
CA ASP A 53 -5.52 -6.75 7.02
C ASP A 53 -5.10 -5.63 6.03
N PRO A 54 -5.91 -4.57 5.84
CA PRO A 54 -5.67 -3.56 4.82
C PRO A 54 -4.45 -2.68 5.12
N GLU A 55 -4.12 -2.44 6.39
CA GLU A 55 -2.97 -1.63 6.77
C GLU A 55 -1.66 -2.38 6.46
N LEU A 56 -1.60 -3.66 6.86
CA LEU A 56 -0.41 -4.51 6.77
C LEU A 56 -0.30 -5.30 5.47
N GLY A 57 -1.38 -5.46 4.70
CA GLY A 57 -1.38 -6.20 3.43
C GLY A 57 -1.01 -7.68 3.59
N ARG A 58 -1.35 -8.29 4.74
CA ARG A 58 -1.14 -9.71 5.05
C ARG A 58 -2.42 -10.33 5.58
N SER A 59 -2.50 -11.66 5.51
CA SER A 59 -3.62 -12.38 6.08
C SER A 59 -3.73 -12.16 7.60
N ILE A 60 -4.97 -12.03 8.10
CA ILE A 60 -5.24 -11.98 9.54
C ILE A 60 -4.80 -13.26 10.27
N THR A 61 -4.65 -14.39 9.56
CA THR A 61 -4.08 -15.62 10.14
C THR A 61 -2.57 -15.53 10.28
N ASP A 62 -1.87 -15.01 9.26
CA ASP A 62 -0.40 -14.89 9.25
C ASP A 62 0.09 -13.85 10.27
N LEU A 63 -0.77 -12.87 10.58
CA LEU A 63 -0.56 -11.85 11.60
C LEU A 63 -0.92 -12.34 13.02
N ASN A 64 -1.42 -13.57 13.17
CA ASN A 64 -1.95 -14.13 14.43
C ASN A 64 -3.04 -13.24 15.09
N MET A 65 -3.85 -12.55 14.28
CA MET A 65 -4.96 -11.72 14.78
C MET A 65 -6.15 -12.59 15.20
N VAL A 66 -6.39 -13.72 14.53
CA VAL A 66 -7.40 -14.69 14.94
C VAL A 66 -6.86 -15.53 16.10
N VAL A 67 -7.35 -15.29 17.32
CA VAL A 67 -6.90 -15.99 18.54
C VAL A 67 -7.74 -17.20 18.92
N GLY A 68 -8.96 -17.29 18.40
CA GLY A 68 -9.86 -18.40 18.68
C GLY A 68 -11.04 -18.46 17.73
N ILE A 69 -11.60 -19.67 17.60
CA ILE A 69 -12.89 -19.90 16.95
C ILE A 69 -13.70 -20.81 17.87
N ASP A 70 -14.76 -20.25 18.45
CA ASP A 70 -15.77 -20.99 19.18
C ASP A 70 -16.85 -21.49 18.21
N ILE A 71 -17.30 -22.72 18.43
CA ILE A 71 -18.31 -23.39 17.60
C ILE A 71 -19.34 -24.01 18.54
N ARG A 72 -20.56 -23.45 18.55
CA ARG A 72 -21.66 -23.84 19.43
C ARG A 72 -22.83 -24.34 18.58
N PRO A 73 -23.48 -25.45 18.93
CA PRO A 73 -24.69 -25.87 18.23
C PRO A 73 -25.82 -24.87 18.49
N VAL A 74 -26.66 -24.61 17.49
CA VAL A 74 -27.82 -23.73 17.65
C VAL A 74 -28.89 -24.47 18.47
N GLU A 75 -29.39 -23.85 19.54
CA GLU A 75 -30.40 -24.46 20.41
C GLU A 75 -31.70 -24.76 19.63
N GLY A 76 -32.24 -25.97 19.81
CA GLY A 76 -33.45 -26.42 19.10
C GLY A 76 -33.25 -26.70 17.60
N LYS A 77 -32.01 -26.79 17.11
CA LYS A 77 -31.67 -27.21 15.74
C LYS A 77 -30.87 -28.51 15.74
N PRO A 78 -30.94 -29.31 14.66
CA PRO A 78 -30.21 -30.57 14.57
C PRO A 78 -28.70 -30.34 14.59
N THR A 79 -28.03 -31.05 15.49
CA THR A 79 -26.58 -31.20 15.60
C THR A 79 -26.03 -32.25 14.63
N PHE A 80 -24.71 -32.30 14.43
CA PHE A 80 -24.11 -33.35 13.60
C PHE A 80 -24.39 -34.74 14.20
N GLU A 81 -24.27 -34.90 15.51
CA GLU A 81 -24.56 -36.16 16.19
C GLU A 81 -26.03 -36.62 16.02
N GLU A 82 -27.00 -35.72 16.10
CA GLU A 82 -28.42 -36.05 15.85
C GLU A 82 -28.65 -36.49 14.39
N LEU A 83 -28.09 -35.78 13.41
CA LEU A 83 -28.20 -36.15 12.00
C LEU A 83 -27.51 -37.48 11.69
N PHE A 84 -26.41 -37.79 12.38
CA PHE A 84 -25.66 -39.04 12.18
C PHE A 84 -26.38 -40.26 12.79
N ARG A 85 -26.98 -40.11 13.98
CA ARG A 85 -27.75 -41.19 14.66
C ARG A 85 -28.90 -41.75 13.83
N TYR A 86 -29.54 -40.93 12.97
CA TYR A 86 -30.67 -41.35 12.12
C TYR A 86 -30.26 -41.84 10.72
N SER A 87 -28.97 -42.03 10.42
CA SER A 87 -28.50 -42.63 9.16
C SER A 87 -27.20 -43.43 9.33
N PRO A 88 -27.28 -44.66 9.89
CA PRO A 88 -26.11 -45.51 10.07
C PRO A 88 -25.62 -46.07 8.73
N GLY A 89 -24.64 -45.39 8.12
CA GLY A 89 -24.09 -45.77 6.82
C GLY A 89 -23.17 -44.74 6.17
N ALA A 90 -22.08 -44.35 6.83
CA ALA A 90 -21.09 -43.42 6.28
C ALA A 90 -19.90 -44.15 5.61
N SER A 91 -19.70 -43.94 4.31
CA SER A 91 -18.49 -44.39 3.61
C SER A 91 -17.38 -43.32 3.67
N SER A 92 -16.31 -43.58 4.44
CA SER A 92 -14.94 -43.00 4.40
C SER A 92 -14.69 -41.49 4.13
N LYS A 93 -15.72 -40.63 4.07
CA LYS A 93 -15.65 -39.19 3.77
C LYS A 93 -16.61 -38.32 4.60
N GLY A 94 -17.15 -38.85 5.70
CA GLY A 94 -17.63 -38.02 6.82
C GLY A 94 -18.85 -37.11 6.58
N MET A 95 -19.83 -37.52 5.77
CA MET A 95 -21.17 -36.92 5.82
C MET A 95 -22.26 -38.00 5.88
N PRO A 96 -23.33 -37.80 6.67
CA PRO A 96 -24.53 -38.64 6.59
C PRO A 96 -25.22 -38.49 5.23
N LEU A 97 -25.98 -39.51 4.82
CA LEU A 97 -26.74 -39.52 3.56
C LEU A 97 -27.97 -38.58 3.56
N SER A 98 -28.25 -37.90 4.67
CA SER A 98 -29.29 -36.87 4.74
C SER A 98 -28.90 -35.64 3.92
N ARG A 99 -29.88 -35.02 3.24
CA ARG A 99 -29.69 -33.68 2.63
C ARG A 99 -29.62 -32.55 3.66
N GLU A 100 -29.98 -32.83 4.90
CA GLU A 100 -29.97 -31.89 6.01
C GLU A 100 -28.54 -31.67 6.54
N ARG A 101 -28.26 -30.44 6.94
CA ARG A 101 -26.97 -30.00 7.46
C ARG A 101 -27.14 -29.50 8.89
N PRO A 102 -26.16 -29.72 9.77
CA PRO A 102 -26.27 -29.28 11.16
C PRO A 102 -26.16 -27.76 11.27
N TYR A 103 -26.66 -27.18 12.36
CA TYR A 103 -26.65 -25.74 12.59
C TYR A 103 -25.66 -25.36 13.70
N TYR A 104 -24.75 -24.42 13.42
CA TYR A 104 -23.78 -23.90 14.39
C TYR A 104 -23.69 -22.38 14.37
N ASP A 105 -23.64 -21.80 15.56
CA ASP A 105 -23.16 -20.44 15.78
C ASP A 105 -21.64 -20.47 15.95
N ILE A 106 -20.95 -19.65 15.15
CA ILE A 106 -19.50 -19.52 15.18
C ILE A 106 -19.14 -18.11 15.63
N THR A 107 -18.27 -18.04 16.64
CA THR A 107 -17.68 -16.78 17.09
C THR A 107 -16.18 -16.80 16.81
N VAL A 108 -15.74 -15.88 15.95
CA VAL A 108 -14.33 -15.63 15.66
C VAL A 108 -13.82 -14.58 16.63
N HIS A 109 -12.76 -14.91 17.38
CA HIS A 109 -12.09 -13.99 18.29
C HIS A 109 -10.92 -13.33 17.56
N LEU A 110 -11.00 -12.01 17.38
CA LEU A 110 -10.08 -11.19 16.59
C LEU A 110 -9.40 -10.14 17.48
N GLU A 111 -8.08 -10.16 17.56
CA GLU A 111 -7.28 -9.10 18.17
C GLU A 111 -6.71 -8.16 17.10
N LEU A 112 -7.00 -6.87 17.22
CA LEU A 112 -6.46 -5.82 16.35
C LEU A 112 -5.14 -5.26 16.87
N THR A 113 -4.30 -4.79 15.95
CA THR A 113 -3.04 -4.09 16.24
C THR A 113 -3.23 -2.69 16.83
N VAL A 114 -4.40 -2.08 16.60
CA VAL A 114 -4.76 -0.74 17.06
C VAL A 114 -6.19 -0.76 17.63
N PRO A 115 -6.41 -0.25 18.87
CA PRO A 115 -7.76 -0.16 19.43
C PRO A 115 -8.62 0.81 18.60
N GLY A 116 -9.81 0.36 18.19
CA GLY A 116 -10.75 1.19 17.46
C GLY A 116 -10.34 1.53 16.02
N CYS A 117 -9.48 0.74 15.37
CA CYS A 117 -9.13 0.92 13.96
C CYS A 117 -10.42 1.02 13.09
N PRO A 118 -10.61 2.09 12.29
CA PRO A 118 -11.83 2.27 11.50
C PRO A 118 -12.00 1.19 10.41
N LEU A 119 -10.89 0.61 9.95
CA LEU A 119 -10.86 -0.49 8.96
C LEU A 119 -11.22 -1.86 9.57
N SER A 120 -11.40 -1.96 10.89
CA SER A 120 -11.89 -3.17 11.55
C SER A 120 -13.20 -3.69 10.96
N SER A 121 -14.10 -2.77 10.57
CA SER A 121 -15.36 -3.09 9.88
C SER A 121 -15.12 -3.89 8.59
N THR A 122 -14.12 -3.52 7.79
CA THR A 122 -13.72 -4.24 6.57
C THR A 122 -13.23 -5.65 6.88
N ILE A 123 -12.41 -5.81 7.93
CA ILE A 123 -11.90 -7.13 8.36
C ILE A 123 -13.06 -8.02 8.85
N VAL A 124 -13.95 -7.48 9.69
CA VAL A 124 -15.14 -8.19 10.20
C VAL A 124 -16.07 -8.62 9.06
N SER A 125 -16.38 -7.72 8.11
CA SER A 125 -17.16 -8.09 6.92
C SER A 125 -16.44 -9.13 6.05
N GLY A 126 -15.12 -9.07 5.95
CA GLY A 126 -14.31 -10.11 5.30
C GLY A 126 -14.46 -11.47 5.95
N ILE A 127 -14.34 -11.53 7.28
CA ILE A 127 -14.54 -12.74 8.10
C ILE A 127 -15.94 -13.32 7.88
N GLU A 128 -16.98 -12.50 7.99
CA GLU A 128 -18.38 -12.93 7.85
C GLU A 128 -18.68 -13.49 6.46
N ASN A 129 -18.26 -12.80 5.39
CA ASN A 129 -18.44 -13.27 4.00
C ASN A 129 -17.70 -14.60 3.75
N VAL A 130 -16.45 -14.68 4.20
CA VAL A 130 -15.55 -15.80 3.88
C VAL A 130 -15.87 -17.03 4.73
N ALA A 131 -16.14 -16.88 6.03
CA ALA A 131 -16.58 -17.97 6.88
C ALA A 131 -18.04 -18.39 6.61
N GLY A 132 -18.92 -17.44 6.28
CA GLY A 132 -20.33 -17.71 5.92
C GLY A 132 -20.50 -18.53 4.64
N SER A 133 -19.45 -18.61 3.80
CA SER A 133 -19.41 -19.50 2.62
C SER A 133 -19.23 -20.99 2.95
N TYR A 134 -19.13 -21.37 4.24
CA TYR A 134 -18.99 -22.76 4.66
C TYR A 134 -20.23 -23.59 4.29
N SER A 135 -20.04 -24.64 3.50
CA SER A 135 -21.15 -25.38 2.89
C SER A 135 -21.53 -26.68 3.58
N ALA A 136 -20.73 -27.18 4.53
CA ALA A 136 -21.00 -28.45 5.20
C ALA A 136 -21.92 -28.33 6.44
N ALA A 137 -22.17 -27.11 6.92
CA ALA A 137 -23.13 -26.80 7.98
C ALA A 137 -23.92 -25.54 7.61
N HIS A 138 -25.06 -25.31 8.27
CA HIS A 138 -25.67 -23.98 8.35
C HIS A 138 -24.95 -23.19 9.44
N VAL A 139 -24.30 -22.10 9.06
CA VAL A 139 -23.46 -21.31 9.96
C VAL A 139 -24.03 -19.92 10.16
N SER A 140 -24.07 -19.46 11.41
CA SER A 140 -24.10 -18.03 11.73
C SER A 140 -22.69 -17.62 12.13
N ILE A 141 -22.22 -16.46 11.64
CA ILE A 141 -20.89 -15.94 11.96
C ILE A 141 -21.06 -14.68 12.81
N SER A 142 -20.26 -14.59 13.86
CA SER A 142 -20.12 -13.42 14.72
C SER A 142 -18.63 -13.18 14.95
N THR A 143 -18.21 -11.91 15.06
CA THR A 143 -16.83 -11.56 15.37
C THR A 143 -16.76 -10.81 16.69
N GLN A 144 -15.98 -11.29 17.65
CA GLN A 144 -15.61 -10.55 18.85
C GLN A 144 -14.26 -9.89 18.60
N VAL A 145 -14.20 -8.58 18.81
CA VAL A 145 -13.04 -7.75 18.49
C VAL A 145 -12.44 -7.20 19.77
N ASP A 146 -11.16 -7.49 20.00
CA ASP A 146 -10.35 -6.97 21.10
C ASP A 146 -9.03 -6.38 20.56
N THR A 147 -8.14 -5.93 21.44
CA THR A 147 -6.84 -5.35 21.08
C THR A 147 -5.70 -6.28 21.51
N MET A 148 -4.68 -6.45 20.66
CA MET A 148 -3.47 -7.21 20.99
C MET A 148 -2.78 -6.66 22.25
N SER A 149 -2.21 -7.56 23.07
CA SER A 149 -1.32 -7.14 24.16
C SER A 149 -0.04 -6.47 23.62
N GLU A 150 0.56 -5.59 24.43
CA GLU A 150 1.82 -4.90 24.03
C GLU A 150 2.94 -5.90 23.70
N GLU A 151 3.04 -7.01 24.43
CA GLU A 151 4.03 -8.06 24.17
C GLU A 151 3.82 -8.72 22.81
N LYS A 152 2.57 -9.04 22.46
CA LYS A 152 2.20 -9.63 21.17
C LYS A 152 2.45 -8.65 20.03
N LEU A 153 2.03 -7.39 20.18
CA LEU A 153 2.27 -6.33 19.19
C LEU A 153 3.79 -6.09 19.00
N ASN A 154 4.57 -6.05 20.08
CA ASN A 154 6.03 -5.95 20.01
C ASN A 154 6.65 -7.14 19.27
N SER A 155 6.18 -8.37 19.51
CA SER A 155 6.67 -9.55 18.80
C SER A 155 6.38 -9.49 17.30
N LEU A 156 5.18 -9.04 16.91
CA LEU A 156 4.76 -8.87 15.52
C LEU A 156 5.60 -7.79 14.83
N VAL A 157 5.73 -6.61 15.42
CA VAL A 157 6.54 -5.51 14.88
C VAL A 157 8.02 -5.93 14.76
N ALA A 158 8.56 -6.67 15.74
CA ALA A 158 9.92 -7.19 15.67
C ALA A 158 10.10 -8.23 14.55
N GLN A 159 9.11 -9.09 14.30
CA GLN A 159 9.12 -10.02 13.17
C GLN A 159 9.10 -9.26 11.83
N LEU A 160 8.14 -8.35 11.64
CA LEU A 160 7.99 -7.55 10.42
C LEU A 160 9.24 -6.72 10.11
N LYS A 161 9.88 -6.14 11.14
CA LYS A 161 11.18 -5.43 11.02
C LYS A 161 12.33 -6.39 10.70
N LYS A 162 12.38 -7.59 11.30
CA LYS A 162 13.44 -8.59 11.06
C LYS A 162 13.42 -9.12 9.62
N GLU A 163 12.24 -9.26 9.02
CA GLU A 163 12.07 -9.56 7.59
C GLU A 163 12.56 -8.41 6.68
N ARG A 164 12.58 -7.17 7.19
CA ARG A 164 12.95 -5.93 6.51
C ARG A 164 14.23 -5.26 7.02
N LYS A 165 15.26 -6.03 7.36
CA LYS A 165 16.56 -5.52 7.88
C LYS A 165 17.29 -4.43 7.04
N GLU A 166 16.83 -4.10 5.83
CA GLU A 166 17.42 -3.10 4.94
C GLU A 166 16.30 -2.37 4.18
N ASN A 167 16.56 -1.13 3.76
CA ASN A 167 15.65 -0.30 2.95
C ASN A 167 15.04 -1.13 1.78
N PRO A 168 13.71 -1.28 1.70
CA PRO A 168 13.04 -2.17 0.74
C PRO A 168 13.25 -1.74 -0.72
N PHE A 169 13.67 -0.50 -0.97
CA PHE A 169 13.93 0.05 -2.29
C PHE A 169 15.41 -0.08 -2.73
N HIS A 170 16.28 -0.56 -1.84
CA HIS A 170 17.74 -0.60 -2.04
C HIS A 170 18.30 -2.02 -2.27
N LYS A 171 17.48 -3.06 -2.09
CA LYS A 171 17.91 -4.47 -2.21
C LYS A 171 18.11 -4.89 -3.67
N SER A 172 19.09 -5.76 -3.90
CA SER A 172 19.22 -6.44 -5.19
C SER A 172 18.00 -7.34 -5.45
N GLY A 173 17.43 -7.27 -6.67
CA GLY A 173 16.23 -8.01 -7.04
C GLY A 173 14.89 -7.33 -6.69
N VAL A 174 14.90 -6.09 -6.21
CA VAL A 174 13.68 -5.29 -6.00
C VAL A 174 12.99 -5.01 -7.35
N LYS A 175 11.69 -5.29 -7.42
CA LYS A 175 10.85 -5.07 -8.60
C LYS A 175 10.26 -3.66 -8.68
N THR A 176 10.24 -2.93 -7.56
CA THR A 176 9.65 -1.58 -7.47
C THR A 176 10.32 -0.62 -8.44
N ARG A 177 9.56 -0.03 -9.36
CA ARG A 177 10.02 1.09 -10.17
C ARG A 177 9.85 2.39 -9.40
N ILE A 178 10.93 3.12 -9.22
CA ILE A 178 10.96 4.35 -8.43
C ILE A 178 11.00 5.53 -9.39
N PHE A 179 10.05 6.45 -9.30
CA PHE A 179 9.96 7.66 -10.11
C PHE A 179 10.14 8.92 -9.25
N ALA A 180 11.29 9.57 -9.39
CA ALA A 180 11.62 10.79 -8.68
C ALA A 180 11.21 12.01 -9.52
N VAL A 181 10.13 12.69 -9.14
CA VAL A 181 9.55 13.80 -9.90
C VAL A 181 10.25 15.10 -9.50
N ALA A 182 11.07 15.63 -10.40
CA ALA A 182 11.87 16.82 -10.22
C ALA A 182 11.29 18.02 -10.98
N SER A 183 11.59 19.24 -10.53
CA SER A 183 11.35 20.45 -11.31
C SER A 183 12.47 21.47 -11.11
N GLY A 184 12.74 22.29 -12.13
CA GLY A 184 13.73 23.37 -12.01
C GLY A 184 13.29 24.51 -11.07
N LYS A 185 11.99 24.78 -11.01
CA LYS A 185 11.42 25.89 -10.21
C LYS A 185 10.11 25.48 -9.54
N GLY A 186 9.74 26.20 -8.48
CA GLY A 186 8.41 26.12 -7.87
C GLY A 186 7.31 26.61 -8.82
N GLY A 187 6.08 26.15 -8.60
CA GLY A 187 4.91 26.63 -9.36
C GLY A 187 4.69 25.99 -10.74
N VAL A 188 5.53 25.07 -11.22
CA VAL A 188 5.28 24.32 -12.48
C VAL A 188 4.19 23.25 -12.36
N GLY A 189 3.58 23.08 -11.18
CA GLY A 189 2.60 22.03 -10.91
C GLY A 189 3.19 20.62 -10.71
N LYS A 190 4.49 20.52 -10.39
CA LYS A 190 5.21 19.28 -10.05
C LYS A 190 4.36 18.31 -9.20
N SER A 191 3.93 18.74 -8.02
CA SER A 191 3.17 17.92 -7.08
C SER A 191 1.79 17.49 -7.59
N ALA A 192 1.15 18.29 -8.45
CA ALA A 192 -0.08 17.91 -9.13
C ALA A 192 0.18 16.82 -10.19
N VAL A 193 1.32 16.88 -10.89
CA VAL A 193 1.76 15.79 -11.77
C VAL A 193 2.08 14.54 -10.96
N SER A 194 2.83 14.66 -9.86
CA SER A 194 3.17 13.55 -8.94
C SER A 194 1.91 12.86 -8.41
N ALA A 195 0.91 13.62 -7.95
CA ALA A 195 -0.34 13.08 -7.41
C ALA A 195 -1.16 12.33 -8.47
N ASN A 196 -1.36 12.93 -9.64
CA ASN A 196 -2.15 12.31 -10.71
C ASN A 196 -1.41 11.13 -11.36
N LEU A 197 -0.07 11.13 -11.38
CA LEU A 197 0.72 9.99 -11.83
C LEU A 197 0.58 8.80 -10.86
N ALA A 198 0.73 9.01 -9.55
CA ALA A 198 0.53 7.97 -8.54
C ALA A 198 -0.91 7.42 -8.57
N ALA A 199 -1.90 8.29 -8.70
CA ALA A 199 -3.30 7.91 -8.85
C ALA A 199 -3.56 7.07 -10.12
N ALA A 200 -2.96 7.44 -11.26
CA ALA A 200 -3.08 6.68 -12.50
C ALA A 200 -2.43 5.29 -12.38
N PHE A 201 -1.27 5.16 -11.74
CA PHE A 201 -0.67 3.84 -11.45
C PHE A 201 -1.61 2.97 -10.61
N ALA A 202 -2.17 3.50 -9.52
CA ALA A 202 -3.11 2.77 -8.67
C ALA A 202 -4.39 2.35 -9.41
N ALA A 203 -5.00 3.25 -10.17
CA ALA A 203 -6.21 2.97 -10.96
C ALA A 203 -5.97 2.00 -12.14
N MET A 204 -4.71 1.84 -12.58
CA MET A 204 -4.28 0.83 -13.55
C MET A 204 -3.87 -0.51 -12.90
N GLY A 205 -4.06 -0.65 -11.58
CA GLY A 205 -3.86 -1.90 -10.85
C GLY A 205 -2.45 -2.14 -10.29
N TYR A 206 -1.55 -1.15 -10.37
CA TYR A 206 -0.22 -1.25 -9.76
C TYR A 206 -0.28 -0.94 -8.26
N SER A 207 0.36 -1.77 -7.43
CA SER A 207 0.53 -1.48 -6.01
C SER A 207 1.41 -0.24 -5.86
N THR A 208 0.82 0.89 -5.47
CA THR A 208 1.45 2.21 -5.60
C THR A 208 1.71 2.86 -4.25
N ALA A 209 2.95 3.35 -4.08
CA ALA A 209 3.38 4.16 -2.96
C ALA A 209 3.77 5.58 -3.41
N ALA A 210 3.59 6.56 -2.53
CA ALA A 210 3.98 7.95 -2.76
C ALA A 210 4.68 8.57 -1.53
N ILE A 211 5.76 9.31 -1.78
CA ILE A 211 6.47 10.11 -0.76
C ILE A 211 6.43 11.58 -1.18
N ASP A 212 5.88 12.43 -0.32
CA ASP A 212 6.01 13.89 -0.43
C ASP A 212 7.28 14.33 0.31
N ALA A 213 8.33 14.63 -0.46
CA ALA A 213 9.61 15.12 0.05
C ALA A 213 9.72 16.65 -0.02
N ASP A 214 8.68 17.37 -0.50
CA ASP A 214 8.68 18.82 -0.62
C ASP A 214 8.33 19.50 0.72
N ILE A 215 9.32 19.64 1.58
CA ILE A 215 9.15 20.08 2.97
C ILE A 215 8.49 21.46 3.10
N TYR A 216 8.77 22.35 2.16
CA TYR A 216 8.30 23.74 2.22
C TYR A 216 6.98 23.94 1.45
N GLY A 217 6.62 23.00 0.58
CA GLY A 217 5.45 23.06 -0.31
C GLY A 217 4.62 21.78 -0.33
N PHE A 218 4.64 20.99 0.75
CA PHE A 218 3.96 19.70 0.80
C PHE A 218 2.48 19.85 0.42
N SER A 219 2.01 18.98 -0.46
CA SER A 219 0.70 19.13 -1.07
C SER A 219 0.05 17.81 -1.47
N LEU A 220 0.80 16.70 -1.54
CA LEU A 220 0.20 15.40 -1.81
C LEU A 220 -0.87 15.01 -0.78
N PRO A 221 -0.72 15.21 0.55
CA PRO A 221 -1.78 14.84 1.50
C PRO A 221 -3.10 15.56 1.19
N LYS A 222 -3.02 16.85 0.85
CA LYS A 222 -4.19 17.67 0.48
C LYS A 222 -4.82 17.18 -0.83
N LEU A 223 -4.01 16.91 -1.86
CA LEU A 223 -4.48 16.43 -3.17
C LEU A 223 -5.14 15.04 -3.11
N PHE A 224 -4.84 14.26 -2.07
CA PHE A 224 -5.45 12.95 -1.78
C PHE A 224 -6.55 12.99 -0.70
N GLY A 225 -6.89 14.16 -0.14
CA GLY A 225 -7.93 14.30 0.89
C GLY A 225 -7.54 13.76 2.27
N ILE A 226 -6.23 13.62 2.52
CA ILE A 226 -5.69 13.06 3.76
C ILE A 226 -5.51 14.17 4.79
N HIS A 227 -6.25 14.06 5.91
CA HIS A 227 -6.23 15.02 7.01
C HIS A 227 -5.64 14.46 8.33
N GLY A 228 -5.34 13.16 8.39
CA GLY A 228 -4.76 12.50 9.56
C GLY A 228 -3.23 12.44 9.57
N SER A 229 -2.68 11.92 10.68
CA SER A 229 -1.25 11.60 10.81
C SER A 229 -1.02 10.07 10.82
N PRO A 230 0.12 9.59 10.30
CA PRO A 230 0.53 8.19 10.32
C PRO A 230 0.45 7.53 11.70
N THR A 231 -0.14 6.34 11.78
CA THR A 231 -0.13 5.51 12.99
C THR A 231 1.27 4.96 13.25
N ASN A 232 1.71 4.96 14.51
CA ASN A 232 3.00 4.41 14.92
C ASN A 232 2.82 3.14 15.74
N LEU A 233 3.17 1.99 15.14
CA LEU A 233 3.15 0.66 15.77
C LEU A 233 4.56 0.35 16.30
N ASN A 234 4.86 0.77 17.53
CA ASN A 234 6.12 0.51 18.24
C ASN A 234 7.38 0.77 17.38
N GLY A 235 7.41 1.95 16.78
CA GLY A 235 8.48 2.44 15.91
C GLY A 235 8.41 1.91 14.48
N MET A 236 7.25 1.42 14.02
CA MET A 236 6.94 1.17 12.61
C MET A 236 5.82 2.13 12.21
N LEU A 237 5.99 2.87 11.12
CA LEU A 237 5.01 3.86 10.67
C LEU A 237 4.08 3.25 9.63
N MET A 238 2.77 3.36 9.85
CA MET A 238 1.77 2.97 8.85
C MET A 238 1.54 4.14 7.89
N PRO A 239 1.73 3.97 6.57
CA PRO A 239 1.43 5.03 5.61
C PRO A 239 -0.07 5.32 5.59
N MET A 240 -0.44 6.56 5.29
CA MET A 240 -1.84 6.93 5.07
C MET A 240 -2.27 6.38 3.71
N GLU A 241 -3.44 5.77 3.60
CA GLU A 241 -3.93 5.23 2.33
C GLU A 241 -5.15 6.01 1.82
N ALA A 242 -5.10 6.44 0.57
CA ALA A 242 -6.21 7.10 -0.12
C ALA A 242 -6.09 6.85 -1.63
N TRP A 243 -7.23 6.68 -2.31
CA TRP A 243 -7.29 6.49 -3.77
C TRP A 243 -6.37 5.36 -4.30
N GLY A 244 -6.20 4.29 -3.52
CA GLY A 244 -5.33 3.15 -3.85
C GLY A 244 -3.82 3.42 -3.73
N VAL A 245 -3.41 4.56 -3.16
CA VAL A 245 -2.01 4.95 -2.97
C VAL A 245 -1.66 4.98 -1.48
N LYS A 246 -0.61 4.27 -1.10
CA LYS A 246 0.00 4.38 0.24
C LYS A 246 0.93 5.58 0.28
N LEU A 247 0.74 6.50 1.22
CA LEU A 247 1.32 7.84 1.19
C LEU A 247 1.96 8.23 2.51
N ILE A 248 3.16 8.81 2.43
CA ILE A 248 3.80 9.52 3.55
C ILE A 248 4.15 10.95 3.11
N SER A 249 4.05 11.91 4.03
CA SER A 249 4.49 13.28 3.81
C SER A 249 5.12 13.82 5.08
N ILE A 250 6.20 14.58 4.93
CA ILE A 250 6.83 15.28 6.05
C ILE A 250 5.91 16.29 6.74
N GLY A 251 4.91 16.83 6.01
CA GLY A 251 3.88 17.71 6.56
C GLY A 251 3.00 17.04 7.62
N MET A 252 2.81 15.72 7.55
CA MET A 252 2.01 14.97 8.53
C MET A 252 2.61 14.93 9.95
N PHE A 253 3.92 15.21 10.06
CA PHE A 253 4.68 15.22 11.33
C PHE A 253 4.98 16.63 11.84
N ALA A 254 4.58 17.67 11.09
CA ALA A 254 4.85 19.07 11.41
C ALA A 254 3.77 19.70 12.31
N GLY A 255 2.52 19.22 12.19
CA GLY A 255 1.34 19.93 12.65
C GLY A 255 0.95 21.06 11.69
N SER A 256 -0.34 21.22 11.44
CA SER A 256 -0.90 22.11 10.40
C SER A 256 -0.64 23.62 10.59
N GLU A 257 -0.21 24.05 11.78
CA GLU A 257 -0.15 25.48 12.16
C GLU A 257 1.26 26.05 12.34
N ARG A 258 2.33 25.25 12.17
CA ARG A 258 3.71 25.69 12.47
C ARG A 258 4.63 25.57 11.26
N ALA A 259 5.29 26.67 10.92
CA ALA A 259 6.33 26.68 9.89
C ALA A 259 7.45 25.69 10.24
N ILE A 260 7.78 24.79 9.30
CA ILE A 260 8.74 23.71 9.51
C ILE A 260 10.17 24.27 9.52
N LEU A 261 10.65 24.68 10.69
CA LEU A 261 12.02 25.12 10.92
C LEU A 261 13.01 23.95 11.11
N TRP A 262 12.88 22.91 10.27
CA TRP A 262 13.80 21.77 10.30
C TRP A 262 15.06 22.10 9.47
N ARG A 263 16.24 21.78 10.01
CA ARG A 263 17.55 21.98 9.35
C ARG A 263 17.98 20.68 8.67
N GLY A 264 18.74 20.78 7.56
CA GLY A 264 19.11 19.67 6.67
C GLY A 264 19.35 18.29 7.32
N PRO A 265 20.24 18.15 8.33
CA PRO A 265 20.53 16.86 8.96
C PRO A 265 19.36 16.20 9.72
N ARG A 266 18.27 16.92 10.01
CA ARG A 266 17.03 16.34 10.52
C ARG A 266 16.13 15.86 9.38
N LEU A 267 16.07 16.63 8.29
CA LEU A 267 15.28 16.33 7.10
C LEU A 267 15.76 15.06 6.39
N GLN A 268 17.08 14.95 6.19
CA GLN A 268 17.73 13.74 5.69
C GLN A 268 17.33 12.50 6.52
N ARG A 269 17.51 12.55 7.84
CA ARG A 269 17.15 11.44 8.74
C ARG A 269 15.67 11.09 8.68
N SER A 270 14.78 12.08 8.58
CA SER A 270 13.33 11.81 8.44
C SER A 270 12.98 11.13 7.11
N LEU A 271 13.67 11.48 6.02
CA LEU A 271 13.52 10.76 4.76
C LEU A 271 14.08 9.33 4.83
N GLU A 272 15.26 9.15 5.43
CA GLU A 272 15.85 7.83 5.67
C GLU A 272 14.87 6.94 6.48
N GLN A 273 14.26 7.50 7.53
CA GLN A 273 13.19 6.84 8.31
C GLN A 273 11.93 6.56 7.48
N PHE A 274 11.53 7.45 6.56
CA PHE A 274 10.41 7.15 5.66
C PHE A 274 10.72 5.98 4.71
N LEU A 275 11.98 5.78 4.34
CA LEU A 275 12.39 4.65 3.51
C LEU A 275 12.54 3.35 4.34
N SER A 276 13.03 3.40 5.58
CA SER A 276 13.28 2.21 6.42
C SER A 276 12.11 1.78 7.32
N ASP A 277 11.45 2.74 7.97
CA ASP A 277 10.58 2.48 9.13
C ASP A 277 9.08 2.45 8.75
N VAL A 278 8.72 2.88 7.53
CA VAL A 278 7.34 2.87 7.03
C VAL A 278 6.97 1.50 6.43
N TRP A 279 5.78 1.01 6.76
CA TRP A 279 5.25 -0.25 6.22
C TRP A 279 4.69 -0.08 4.80
N TRP A 280 5.58 -0.01 3.81
CA TRP A 280 5.20 0.15 2.41
C TRP A 280 4.51 -1.04 1.72
N GLY A 281 4.44 -2.23 2.33
CA GLY A 281 4.14 -3.46 1.56
C GLY A 281 5.20 -3.75 0.49
N GLN A 282 4.83 -4.36 -0.63
CA GLN A 282 5.71 -4.56 -1.79
C GLN A 282 5.13 -3.79 -2.99
N PRO A 283 5.31 -2.47 -3.07
CA PRO A 283 4.74 -1.68 -4.15
C PRO A 283 5.47 -1.98 -5.47
N ASP A 284 4.71 -2.07 -6.55
CA ASP A 284 5.24 -2.13 -7.92
C ASP A 284 5.85 -0.78 -8.30
N VAL A 285 5.31 0.32 -7.77
CA VAL A 285 5.72 1.69 -8.10
C VAL A 285 5.85 2.56 -6.84
N LEU A 286 6.93 3.34 -6.77
CA LEU A 286 7.14 4.39 -5.78
C LEU A 286 7.29 5.75 -6.48
N VAL A 287 6.33 6.66 -6.31
CA VAL A 287 6.42 8.05 -6.81
C VAL A 287 6.96 8.95 -5.69
N ILE A 288 7.92 9.82 -6.01
CA ILE A 288 8.53 10.73 -5.03
C ILE A 288 8.45 12.16 -5.54
N ASP A 289 7.73 13.01 -4.82
CA ASP A 289 7.62 14.43 -5.12
C ASP A 289 8.80 15.17 -4.48
N LEU A 290 9.82 15.46 -5.27
CA LEU A 290 11.05 16.12 -4.80
C LEU A 290 10.82 17.60 -4.49
N PRO A 291 11.62 18.25 -3.62
CA PRO A 291 11.65 19.71 -3.55
C PRO A 291 11.96 20.36 -4.91
N PRO A 292 11.53 21.62 -5.15
CA PRO A 292 11.89 22.35 -6.35
C PRO A 292 13.39 22.69 -6.40
N GLY A 293 13.99 22.57 -7.58
CA GLY A 293 15.39 22.87 -7.85
C GLY A 293 16.35 21.74 -7.50
N THR A 294 17.65 22.08 -7.51
CA THR A 294 18.77 21.14 -7.38
C THR A 294 19.49 21.27 -6.04
N GLY A 295 18.75 21.63 -4.98
CA GLY A 295 19.32 21.80 -3.63
C GLY A 295 19.65 20.47 -2.96
N ASP A 296 20.36 20.55 -1.83
CA ASP A 296 20.87 19.40 -1.08
C ASP A 296 19.84 18.30 -0.86
N MET A 297 18.58 18.66 -0.50
CA MET A 297 17.52 17.66 -0.28
C MET A 297 17.20 16.83 -1.53
N THR A 298 17.20 17.44 -2.72
CA THR A 298 16.99 16.70 -3.99
C THR A 298 18.12 15.70 -4.21
N ILE A 299 19.36 16.10 -3.92
CA ILE A 299 20.54 15.24 -4.00
C ILE A 299 20.46 14.10 -2.97
N THR A 300 20.12 14.39 -1.72
CA THR A 300 19.95 13.39 -0.65
C THR A 300 18.91 12.33 -0.99
N VAL A 301 17.73 12.73 -1.49
CA VAL A 301 16.67 11.77 -1.89
C VAL A 301 17.18 10.82 -2.97
N VAL A 302 17.85 11.38 -3.98
CA VAL A 302 18.34 10.63 -5.13
C VAL A 302 19.52 9.72 -4.75
N GLN A 303 20.41 10.15 -3.85
CA GLN A 303 21.49 9.32 -3.31
C GLN A 303 20.97 8.14 -2.47
N ALA A 304 19.88 8.33 -1.73
CA ALA A 304 19.23 7.28 -0.95
C ALA A 304 18.43 6.26 -1.81
N LEU A 305 18.35 6.47 -3.13
CA LEU A 305 17.55 5.67 -4.07
C LEU A 305 18.24 5.52 -5.45
N PRO A 306 19.37 4.80 -5.53
CA PRO A 306 20.24 4.68 -6.71
C PRO A 306 19.67 3.82 -7.87
N ASN A 307 18.38 3.49 -7.82
CA ASN A 307 17.64 2.83 -8.91
C ASN A 307 16.46 3.71 -9.39
N ALA A 308 16.39 4.97 -8.94
CA ALA A 308 15.31 5.88 -9.30
C ALA A 308 15.44 6.40 -10.75
N HIS A 309 14.28 6.61 -11.34
CA HIS A 309 14.09 7.20 -12.66
C HIS A 309 13.56 8.62 -12.45
N MET A 310 14.32 9.61 -12.89
CA MET A 310 13.95 11.02 -12.76
C MET A 310 12.93 11.41 -13.83
N LEU A 311 11.83 12.02 -13.42
CA LEU A 311 10.84 12.66 -14.30
C LEU A 311 10.97 14.16 -14.16
N VAL A 312 11.23 14.87 -15.26
CA VAL A 312 11.46 16.32 -15.24
C VAL A 312 10.19 17.07 -15.64
N VAL A 313 9.58 17.77 -14.67
CA VAL A 313 8.40 18.61 -14.90
C VAL A 313 8.83 20.05 -15.23
N THR A 314 8.30 20.58 -16.33
CA THR A 314 8.54 21.96 -16.80
C THR A 314 7.22 22.62 -17.27
N THR A 315 7.28 23.87 -17.68
CA THR A 315 6.21 24.55 -18.45
C THR A 315 6.81 25.12 -19.75
N PRO A 316 6.00 25.63 -20.71
CA PRO A 316 6.52 26.13 -21.99
C PRO A 316 7.42 27.37 -21.90
N GLN A 317 7.42 28.06 -20.76
CA GLN A 317 8.18 29.29 -20.54
C GLN A 317 9.69 29.01 -20.61
N PRO A 318 10.50 29.81 -21.35
CA PRO A 318 11.96 29.66 -21.36
C PRO A 318 12.59 29.63 -19.96
N SER A 319 12.13 30.48 -19.05
CA SER A 319 12.60 30.51 -17.66
C SER A 319 12.22 29.27 -16.83
N ALA A 320 11.25 28.46 -17.28
CA ALA A 320 10.98 27.13 -16.73
C ALA A 320 11.93 26.09 -17.35
N SER A 321 11.97 26.01 -18.68
CA SER A 321 12.74 25.00 -19.41
C SER A 321 14.22 25.06 -19.07
N ASP A 322 14.80 26.26 -19.03
CA ASP A 322 16.25 26.42 -18.91
C ASP A 322 16.75 26.05 -17.49
N ILE A 323 15.87 26.10 -16.48
CA ILE A 323 16.15 25.61 -15.12
C ILE A 323 15.77 24.13 -14.98
N ALA A 324 14.73 23.66 -15.68
CA ALA A 324 14.35 22.24 -15.71
C ALA A 324 15.44 21.35 -16.36
N VAL A 325 16.15 21.84 -17.38
CA VAL A 325 17.37 21.19 -17.88
C VAL A 325 18.37 20.98 -16.75
N ARG A 326 18.68 22.02 -15.96
CA ARG A 326 19.63 21.90 -14.84
C ARG A 326 19.19 20.87 -13.80
N ALA A 327 17.89 20.74 -13.56
CA ALA A 327 17.35 19.69 -12.70
C ALA A 327 17.59 18.28 -13.27
N GLY A 328 17.35 18.08 -14.57
CA GLY A 328 17.65 16.80 -15.24
C GLY A 328 19.15 16.47 -15.26
N LEU A 329 20.03 17.46 -15.44
CA LEU A 329 21.50 17.26 -15.48
C LEU A 329 22.10 16.81 -14.14
N VAL A 330 21.38 16.90 -13.02
CA VAL A 330 21.80 16.28 -11.74
C VAL A 330 21.99 14.77 -11.89
N SER A 331 21.27 14.12 -12.82
CA SER A 331 21.46 12.71 -13.17
C SER A 331 22.86 12.35 -13.66
N LEU A 332 23.66 13.30 -14.15
CA LEU A 332 25.05 13.04 -14.55
C LEU A 332 26.00 12.85 -13.35
N GLN A 333 25.59 13.31 -12.16
CA GLN A 333 26.39 13.28 -10.94
C GLN A 333 25.94 12.19 -9.95
N LEU A 334 24.81 11.55 -10.23
CA LEU A 334 24.13 10.63 -9.34
C LEU A 334 23.73 9.34 -10.09
N PRO A 335 23.59 8.19 -9.41
CA PRO A 335 23.20 6.93 -10.05
C PRO A 335 21.70 6.89 -10.37
N VAL A 336 21.23 7.76 -11.26
CA VAL A 336 19.84 7.78 -11.74
C VAL A 336 19.75 8.10 -13.22
N LYS A 337 18.70 7.59 -13.88
CA LYS A 337 18.40 7.90 -15.29
C LYS A 337 17.23 8.87 -15.38
N VAL A 338 17.23 9.76 -16.37
CA VAL A 338 16.05 10.55 -16.71
C VAL A 338 15.13 9.69 -17.57
N ALA A 339 13.94 9.36 -17.09
CA ALA A 339 12.96 8.57 -17.86
C ALA A 339 12.14 9.42 -18.83
N GLY A 340 12.09 10.75 -18.63
CA GLY A 340 11.48 11.66 -19.58
C GLY A 340 11.10 13.02 -19.00
N VAL A 341 10.49 13.82 -19.86
CA VAL A 341 10.04 15.19 -19.58
C VAL A 341 8.52 15.24 -19.66
N ILE A 342 7.91 16.00 -18.75
CA ILE A 342 6.48 16.34 -18.79
C ILE A 342 6.38 17.88 -18.87
N GLU A 343 5.81 18.39 -19.95
CA GLU A 343 5.43 19.81 -20.03
C GLU A 343 4.03 19.96 -19.43
N ASN A 344 3.89 20.79 -18.40
CA ASN A 344 2.63 21.12 -17.78
C ASN A 344 2.18 22.54 -18.20
N MET A 345 0.88 22.80 -18.15
CA MET A 345 0.29 24.09 -18.54
C MET A 345 0.62 24.48 -20.00
N SER A 346 0.64 23.50 -20.91
CA SER A 346 1.09 23.64 -22.30
C SER A 346 0.16 24.48 -23.18
N TRP A 347 -1.15 24.45 -22.90
CA TRP A 347 -2.19 25.30 -23.49
C TRP A 347 -3.39 25.36 -22.55
N TYR A 348 -4.29 26.31 -22.76
CA TYR A 348 -5.64 26.33 -22.18
C TYR A 348 -6.66 26.13 -23.31
N ASP A 349 -7.53 25.13 -23.20
CA ASP A 349 -8.63 24.93 -24.16
C ASP A 349 -9.77 25.90 -23.85
N HIS A 350 -10.08 26.81 -24.77
CA HIS A 350 -11.16 27.80 -24.64
C HIS A 350 -11.99 27.87 -25.92
N ALA A 351 -13.30 27.63 -25.82
CA ALA A 351 -14.25 27.66 -26.94
C ALA A 351 -13.85 26.82 -28.19
N GLY A 352 -13.01 25.79 -28.01
CA GLY A 352 -12.48 24.95 -29.09
C GLY A 352 -11.09 25.35 -29.61
N GLU A 353 -10.54 26.48 -29.16
CA GLU A 353 -9.19 26.95 -29.48
C GLU A 353 -8.19 26.61 -28.36
N ARG A 354 -6.91 26.42 -28.76
CA ARG A 354 -5.80 26.21 -27.82
C ARG A 354 -5.05 27.51 -27.59
N LEU A 355 -5.25 28.11 -26.42
CA LEU A 355 -4.56 29.35 -26.02
C LEU A 355 -3.24 29.02 -25.34
N HIS A 356 -2.13 29.37 -25.99
CA HIS A 356 -0.78 29.12 -25.49
C HIS A 356 -0.28 30.25 -24.57
N ILE A 357 -0.99 30.43 -23.45
CA ILE A 357 -0.79 31.52 -22.45
C ILE A 357 0.68 31.66 -22.03
N PHE A 358 1.40 30.54 -21.97
CA PHE A 358 2.78 30.46 -21.47
C PHE A 358 3.84 30.21 -22.55
N GLY A 359 3.46 30.26 -23.83
CA GLY A 359 4.32 29.90 -24.97
C GLY A 359 4.19 28.43 -25.37
N GLN A 360 5.18 27.92 -26.13
CA GLN A 360 5.21 26.55 -26.67
C GLN A 360 6.64 25.99 -26.66
N GLY A 361 6.75 24.65 -26.59
CA GLY A 361 7.99 23.93 -26.91
C GLY A 361 9.07 23.94 -25.81
N GLY A 362 8.73 24.33 -24.58
CA GLY A 362 9.65 24.28 -23.44
C GLY A 362 10.02 22.84 -23.08
N GLY A 363 9.05 21.94 -23.05
CA GLY A 363 9.26 20.49 -22.84
C GLY A 363 10.12 19.86 -23.92
N GLN A 364 9.85 20.16 -25.19
CA GLN A 364 10.66 19.65 -26.31
C GLN A 364 12.12 20.14 -26.23
N ARG A 365 12.34 21.40 -25.81
CA ARG A 365 13.68 21.95 -25.55
C ARG A 365 14.39 21.19 -24.45
N VAL A 366 13.73 20.94 -23.31
CA VAL A 366 14.29 20.18 -22.18
C VAL A 366 14.64 18.76 -22.62
N SER A 367 13.70 18.04 -23.25
CA SER A 367 13.90 16.68 -23.77
C SER A 367 15.10 16.63 -24.72
N SER A 368 15.09 17.45 -25.77
CA SER A 368 16.15 17.45 -26.78
C SER A 368 17.52 17.87 -26.23
N GLN A 369 17.55 18.70 -25.17
CA GLN A 369 18.80 19.08 -24.52
C GLN A 369 19.32 17.97 -23.60
N LEU A 370 18.46 17.42 -22.73
CA LEU A 370 18.85 16.30 -21.87
C LEU A 370 19.32 15.11 -22.73
N THR A 371 18.63 14.76 -23.82
CA THR A 371 19.07 13.70 -24.76
C THR A 371 20.51 13.89 -25.23
N ARG A 372 20.92 15.12 -25.59
CA ARG A 372 22.29 15.41 -26.01
C ARG A 372 23.29 15.33 -24.85
N ASP A 373 22.92 15.87 -23.70
CA ASP A 373 23.82 16.04 -22.57
C ASP A 373 24.01 14.74 -21.75
N VAL A 374 23.02 13.83 -21.76
CA VAL A 374 23.07 12.51 -21.07
C VAL A 374 23.46 11.34 -21.99
N GLY A 375 23.45 11.53 -23.31
CA GLY A 375 23.92 10.53 -24.28
C GLY A 375 22.97 9.35 -24.54
N TYR A 376 21.69 9.45 -24.14
CA TYR A 376 20.62 8.50 -24.48
C TYR A 376 19.31 9.26 -24.66
N ASP A 377 18.30 8.65 -25.30
CA ASP A 377 17.03 9.33 -25.55
C ASP A 377 16.26 9.63 -24.26
N VAL A 378 15.84 10.89 -24.12
CA VAL A 378 15.01 11.40 -23.02
C VAL A 378 13.70 11.92 -23.62
N PRO A 379 12.63 11.11 -23.67
CA PRO A 379 11.41 11.46 -24.39
C PRO A 379 10.63 12.59 -23.71
N LEU A 380 9.89 13.36 -24.51
CA LEU A 380 8.78 14.18 -24.03
C LEU A 380 7.56 13.27 -23.88
N LEU A 381 7.27 12.84 -22.64
CA LEU A 381 6.22 11.87 -22.32
C LEU A 381 4.80 12.48 -22.53
N ALA A 382 4.63 13.74 -22.15
CA ALA A 382 3.37 14.44 -22.35
C ALA A 382 3.51 15.97 -22.37
N GLN A 383 2.52 16.60 -23.00
CA GLN A 383 2.19 18.01 -22.86
C GLN A 383 0.78 18.10 -22.26
N LEU A 384 0.66 18.55 -21.00
CA LEU A 384 -0.60 18.58 -20.25
C LEU A 384 -1.24 19.98 -20.34
N PRO A 385 -2.57 20.07 -20.49
CA PRO A 385 -3.27 21.35 -20.49
C PRO A 385 -3.23 22.05 -19.12
N LEU A 386 -3.37 23.37 -19.14
CA LEU A 386 -3.76 24.15 -17.97
C LEU A 386 -5.26 23.92 -17.73
N ASP A 387 -5.61 22.98 -16.86
CA ASP A 387 -7.00 22.60 -16.61
C ASP A 387 -7.49 23.07 -15.22
N GLN A 388 -8.66 23.70 -15.17
CA GLN A 388 -9.28 24.17 -13.93
C GLN A 388 -9.70 23.00 -13.01
N SER A 389 -10.02 21.85 -13.59
CA SER A 389 -10.40 20.64 -12.86
C SER A 389 -9.27 20.11 -11.96
N ILE A 390 -8.00 20.25 -12.36
CA ILE A 390 -6.84 19.92 -11.51
C ILE A 390 -6.93 20.67 -10.17
N ARG A 391 -7.25 21.96 -10.19
CA ARG A 391 -7.45 22.76 -8.99
C ARG A 391 -8.73 22.35 -8.26
N VAL A 392 -9.87 22.31 -8.95
CA VAL A 392 -11.18 22.10 -8.30
C VAL A 392 -11.26 20.72 -7.64
N THR A 393 -10.84 19.67 -8.33
CA THR A 393 -10.89 18.29 -7.83
C THR A 393 -9.77 18.01 -6.83
N GLY A 394 -8.55 18.52 -7.08
CA GLY A 394 -7.42 18.39 -6.16
C GLY A 394 -7.62 19.13 -4.82
N GLU A 395 -8.23 20.33 -4.84
CA GLU A 395 -8.61 21.05 -3.61
C GLU A 395 -9.75 20.36 -2.85
N ALA A 396 -10.58 19.56 -3.55
CA ALA A 396 -11.62 18.71 -2.95
C ALA A 396 -11.08 17.35 -2.45
N GLY A 397 -9.75 17.13 -2.50
CA GLY A 397 -9.13 15.92 -1.94
C GLY A 397 -9.12 14.70 -2.87
N ARG A 398 -9.26 14.88 -4.18
CA ARG A 398 -9.17 13.79 -5.17
C ARG A 398 -8.22 14.13 -6.32
N PRO A 399 -7.32 13.22 -6.72
CA PRO A 399 -6.59 13.32 -7.99
C PRO A 399 -7.56 13.36 -9.18
N VAL A 400 -7.48 14.39 -10.02
CA VAL A 400 -8.43 14.67 -11.11
C VAL A 400 -8.50 13.58 -12.19
N VAL A 401 -7.50 12.71 -12.26
CA VAL A 401 -7.52 11.54 -13.17
C VAL A 401 -8.50 10.43 -12.73
N LEU A 402 -9.14 10.57 -11.57
CA LEU A 402 -10.03 9.55 -10.99
C LEU A 402 -11.51 9.96 -10.95
N ASN A 403 -12.37 8.96 -11.11
CA ASN A 403 -13.81 9.01 -10.82
C ASN A 403 -14.09 8.99 -9.30
N GLU A 404 -15.35 9.01 -8.87
CA GLU A 404 -15.72 8.96 -7.44
C GLU A 404 -15.48 7.59 -6.80
N ASP A 405 -15.51 6.52 -7.60
CA ASP A 405 -15.20 5.15 -7.22
C ASP A 405 -13.69 4.82 -7.25
N GLY A 406 -12.83 5.79 -7.58
CA GLY A 406 -11.39 5.60 -7.71
C GLY A 406 -10.94 4.94 -9.02
N SER A 407 -11.85 4.61 -9.93
CA SER A 407 -11.48 4.16 -11.28
C SER A 407 -10.88 5.31 -12.11
N LEU A 408 -10.08 4.97 -13.13
CA LEU A 408 -9.51 5.97 -14.03
C LEU A 408 -10.63 6.65 -14.83
N ALA A 409 -10.68 7.98 -14.79
CA ALA A 409 -11.71 8.76 -15.47
C ALA A 409 -11.55 8.74 -17.00
N ASP A 410 -12.65 8.78 -17.76
CA ASP A 410 -12.59 8.92 -19.22
C ASP A 410 -12.49 10.40 -19.65
N THR A 411 -11.43 11.06 -19.18
CA THR A 411 -11.10 12.45 -19.55
C THR A 411 -9.82 12.48 -20.37
N ARG A 412 -9.68 13.49 -21.25
CA ARG A 412 -8.43 13.68 -22.02
C ARG A 412 -7.19 13.72 -21.13
N LEU A 413 -7.29 14.35 -19.96
CA LEU A 413 -6.19 14.45 -18.99
C LEU A 413 -5.85 13.08 -18.38
N ALA A 414 -6.85 12.30 -17.96
CA ALA A 414 -6.64 10.94 -17.45
C ALA A 414 -6.04 10.00 -18.52
N GLN A 415 -6.49 10.10 -19.78
CA GLN A 415 -5.91 9.34 -20.89
C GLN A 415 -4.44 9.74 -21.17
N GLN A 416 -4.05 11.01 -20.95
CA GLN A 416 -2.64 11.42 -21.00
C GLN A 416 -1.82 10.82 -19.86
N PHE A 417 -2.32 10.80 -18.62
CA PHE A 417 -1.65 10.13 -17.50
C PHE A 417 -1.55 8.61 -17.71
N LYS A 418 -2.58 7.98 -18.27
CA LYS A 418 -2.52 6.57 -18.70
C LYS A 418 -1.39 6.33 -19.70
N HIS A 419 -1.25 7.19 -20.71
CA HIS A 419 -0.18 7.07 -21.70
C HIS A 419 1.21 7.22 -21.07
N ILE A 420 1.39 8.18 -20.15
CA ILE A 420 2.64 8.31 -19.37
C ILE A 420 2.93 7.00 -18.61
N VAL A 421 1.94 6.41 -17.93
CA VAL A 421 2.11 5.13 -17.23
C VAL A 421 2.47 4.00 -18.20
N ASP A 422 1.78 3.87 -19.33
CA ASP A 422 2.07 2.83 -20.34
C ASP A 422 3.50 2.96 -20.88
N GLN A 423 3.98 4.18 -21.16
CA GLN A 423 5.36 4.45 -21.57
C GLN A 423 6.37 4.09 -20.47
N LEU A 424 6.16 4.56 -19.23
CA LEU A 424 7.07 4.33 -18.11
C LEU A 424 7.13 2.86 -17.67
N MET A 425 6.07 2.09 -17.90
CA MET A 425 6.03 0.65 -17.65
C MET A 425 6.55 -0.18 -18.82
N GLY A 426 6.63 0.39 -20.02
CA GLY A 426 7.07 -0.27 -21.25
C GLY A 426 5.95 -1.03 -21.97
N VAL A 427 4.69 -0.77 -21.63
CA VAL A 427 3.49 -1.51 -22.08
C VAL A 427 3.05 -1.10 -23.51
N GLY A 428 3.80 -0.20 -24.17
CA GLY A 428 3.60 0.20 -25.57
C GLY A 428 4.86 0.09 -26.45
N GLY A 429 5.91 -0.64 -26.02
CA GLY A 429 7.26 -0.58 -26.59
C GLY A 429 7.76 -1.81 -27.36
N ASP A 430 6.89 -2.74 -27.77
CA ASP A 430 7.27 -4.04 -28.37
C ASP A 430 7.75 -3.99 -29.85
N GLU A 431 8.28 -2.84 -30.30
CA GLU A 431 8.98 -2.72 -31.60
C GLU A 431 10.51 -2.84 -31.48
N GLU A 432 11.13 -2.42 -30.37
CA GLU A 432 12.59 -2.58 -30.18
C GLU A 432 13.02 -4.05 -30.05
N ALA A 433 12.12 -4.93 -29.59
CA ALA A 433 12.37 -6.37 -29.53
C ALA A 433 12.47 -7.01 -30.93
N ARG A 434 11.83 -6.40 -31.95
CA ARG A 434 11.85 -6.88 -33.34
C ARG A 434 13.13 -6.49 -34.07
N TYR A 435 13.69 -5.32 -33.78
CA TYR A 435 14.98 -4.91 -34.37
C TYR A 435 16.14 -5.82 -33.92
N ARG A 436 16.20 -6.21 -32.65
CA ARG A 436 17.22 -7.15 -32.14
C ARG A 436 17.11 -8.57 -32.70
N THR A 437 15.98 -8.97 -33.28
CA THR A 437 15.85 -10.26 -33.99
C THR A 437 16.12 -10.17 -35.49
N ALA A 438 15.98 -8.99 -36.10
CA ALA A 438 16.31 -8.78 -37.52
C ALA A 438 17.83 -8.81 -37.79
N GLU A 439 18.62 -8.07 -37.01
CA GLU A 439 20.08 -7.94 -37.22
C GLU A 439 20.86 -9.24 -36.91
N GLY A 440 20.29 -10.15 -36.11
CA GLY A 440 20.89 -11.45 -35.80
C GLY A 440 20.89 -12.45 -36.96
N SER A 441 20.24 -12.14 -38.10
CA SER A 441 19.97 -13.10 -39.19
C SER A 441 20.82 -12.92 -40.46
N HIS A 442 21.70 -11.90 -40.53
CA HIS A 442 22.46 -11.56 -41.75
C HIS A 442 23.99 -11.51 -41.54
N GLY A 443 24.50 -12.32 -40.60
CA GLY A 443 25.89 -12.25 -40.14
C GLY A 443 26.74 -13.53 -40.22
N LYS A 444 26.31 -14.60 -40.90
CA LYS A 444 27.09 -15.85 -41.06
C LYS A 444 26.80 -16.60 -42.36
N ASP A 445 27.18 -16.05 -43.51
CA ASP A 445 27.69 -16.89 -44.61
C ASP A 445 28.51 -16.10 -45.65
N LYS A 446 29.85 -16.22 -45.60
CA LYS A 446 30.81 -16.04 -46.71
C LYS A 446 32.18 -16.49 -46.24
N GLY A 447 32.51 -17.77 -46.49
CA GLY A 447 33.75 -18.34 -45.97
C GLY A 447 34.18 -19.68 -46.56
N GLN A 448 33.93 -19.96 -47.84
CA GLN A 448 34.64 -21.00 -48.62
C GLN A 448 34.26 -20.98 -50.11
N GLU A 449 35.22 -20.67 -50.98
CA GLU A 449 35.69 -21.51 -52.12
C GLU A 449 36.35 -20.66 -53.23
N LYS A 450 37.60 -21.05 -53.55
CA LYS A 450 38.42 -20.77 -54.75
C LYS A 450 38.91 -19.33 -54.98
#